data_AF-A0A0B8NC57-F1
#
_entry.id   AF-A0A0B8NC57-F1
#
_cell.length_a   1.000
_cell.length_b   1.000
_cell.length_c   1.000
_cell.angle_alpha   90.00
_cell.angle_beta   90.00
_cell.angle_gamma   90.00
#
_symmetry.space_group_name_H-M   'P 1'
#
loop_
_entity.id
_entity.type
_entity.pdbx_description
1 polymer ?
#
loop_
_entity_poly.entity_id
_entity_poly.type
_entity_poly.pdbx_seq_one_letter_code
_entity_poly.pdbx_strand_id
1 'polypeptide(L)' 'MTDPVVGLTGTLTSPIRGKGSLGEVLVAIRGGTESYIARAEEPLAAGATVLVVAVHPGRVVDVVAWIPLPGDR' A
#
# COMPACT_ATOMS: atom_id res chain seq x y z
N MET A 1 1.00 5.99 18.14
CA MET A 1 1.72 4.73 17.90
C MET A 1 1.71 4.51 16.40
N THR A 2 2.85 4.65 15.73
CA THR A 2 2.96 4.44 14.28
C THR A 2 2.94 2.94 14.02
N ASP A 3 2.04 2.50 13.15
CA ASP A 3 1.99 1.10 12.72
C ASP A 3 3.29 0.74 11.96
N PRO A 4 3.99 -0.37 12.29
CA PRO A 4 5.27 -0.71 11.68
C PRO A 4 5.13 -1.30 10.26
N VAL A 5 4.34 -0.67 9.39
CA VAL A 5 4.14 -1.06 7.98
C VAL A 5 5.00 -0.28 6.98
N VAL A 6 5.60 0.84 7.38
CA VAL A 6 6.45 1.63 6.47
C VAL A 6 7.62 0.77 5.99
N GLY A 7 7.83 0.73 4.68
CA GLY A 7 8.83 -0.12 4.02
C GLY A 7 8.35 -1.51 3.66
N LEU A 8 7.14 -1.91 4.06
CA LEU A 8 6.53 -3.17 3.62
C LEU A 8 5.81 -3.00 2.28
N THR A 9 5.84 -4.07 1.48
CA THR A 9 5.00 -4.16 0.28
C THR A 9 3.61 -4.69 0.62
N GLY A 10 2.62 -4.28 -0.17
CA GLY A 10 1.27 -4.81 -0.11
C GLY A 10 0.65 -4.94 -1.50
N THR A 11 -0.57 -5.49 -1.55
CA THR A 11 -1.34 -5.64 -2.78
C THR A 11 -2.63 -4.85 -2.68
N LEU A 12 -2.92 -4.00 -3.67
CA LEU A 12 -4.19 -3.26 -3.71
C LEU A 12 -5.36 -4.21 -3.95
N THR A 13 -6.36 -4.19 -3.08
CA THR A 13 -7.64 -4.87 -3.27
C THR A 13 -8.67 -3.96 -3.94
N SER A 14 -8.63 -2.66 -3.61
CA SER A 14 -9.42 -1.63 -4.27
C SER A 14 -8.51 -0.62 -4.96
N PRO A 15 -8.80 -0.22 -6.21
CA PRO A 15 -7.93 0.65 -6.99
C PRO A 15 -7.91 2.08 -6.42
N ILE A 16 -6.81 2.78 -6.64
CA ILE A 16 -6.70 4.23 -6.42
C ILE A 16 -6.87 4.89 -7.79
N ARG A 17 -7.86 5.78 -7.93
CA ARG A 17 -8.22 6.42 -9.22
C ARG A 17 -7.43 7.71 -9.50
N GLY A 18 -6.44 8.03 -8.67
CA GLY A 18 -5.60 9.22 -8.73
C GLY A 18 -5.62 10.03 -7.43
N LYS A 19 -4.84 11.12 -7.38
CA LYS A 19 -4.70 12.00 -6.20
C LYS A 19 -6.06 12.34 -5.56
N GLY A 20 -6.12 12.17 -4.23
CA GLY A 20 -7.31 12.48 -3.43
C GLY A 20 -8.37 11.37 -3.42
N SER A 21 -8.25 10.35 -4.28
CA SER A 21 -9.06 9.14 -4.16
C SER A 21 -8.43 8.15 -3.17
N LEU A 22 -9.27 7.30 -2.59
CA LEU A 22 -8.87 6.25 -1.68
C LEU A 22 -8.92 4.89 -2.39
N GLY A 23 -8.00 4.01 -2.02
CA GLY A 23 -8.02 2.59 -2.31
C GLY A 23 -7.90 1.78 -1.02
N GLU A 24 -7.69 0.48 -1.17
CA GLU A 24 -7.46 -0.44 -0.06
C GLU A 24 -6.27 -1.33 -0.40
N VAL A 25 -5.38 -1.52 0.57
CA VAL A 25 -4.19 -2.37 0.45
C VAL A 25 -4.17 -3.44 1.54
N LEU A 26 -3.85 -4.66 1.15
CA LEU A 26 -3.52 -5.75 2.07
C LEU A 26 -2.00 -5.80 2.25
N VAL A 27 -1.55 -5.74 3.50
CA VAL A 27 -0.13 -5.79 3.87
C VAL A 27 0.11 -6.99 4.77
N ALA A 28 1.07 -7.84 4.40
CA ALA A 28 1.53 -8.92 5.26
C ALA A 28 2.36 -8.33 6.41
N ILE A 29 1.87 -8.44 7.64
CA ILE A 29 2.51 -7.88 8.83
C ILE A 29 2.15 -8.71 10.06
N ARG A 30 3.07 -8.80 11.03
CA ARG A 30 2.84 -9.45 12.34
C ARG A 30 2.32 -10.90 12.22
N GLY A 31 2.78 -11.64 11.21
CA GLY A 31 2.39 -13.02 10.97
C GLY A 31 0.98 -13.19 10.37
N GLY A 32 0.32 -12.09 10.00
CA GLY A 32 -0.98 -12.09 9.32
C GLY A 32 -1.00 -11.13 8.14
N THR A 33 -2.19 -10.87 7.63
CA THR A 33 -2.45 -9.82 6.63
C THR A 33 -3.45 -8.83 7.21
N GLU A 34 -3.12 -7.55 7.15
CA GLU A 34 -4.00 -6.48 7.63
C GLU A 34 -4.40 -5.55 6.46
N SER A 35 -5.63 -5.03 6.51
CA SER A 35 -6.13 -4.05 5.54
C SER A 35 -5.86 -2.61 6.02
N TYR A 36 -5.50 -1.75 5.06
CA TYR A 36 -5.28 -0.32 5.24
C TYR A 36 -5.95 0.48 4.13
N ILE A 37 -6.42 1.69 4.48
CA ILE A 37 -6.86 2.68 3.50
C ILE A 37 -5.62 3.23 2.80
N ALA A 38 -5.57 3.15 1.47
CA ALA A 38 -4.40 3.53 0.69
C ALA A 38 -4.64 4.84 -0.08
N ARG A 39 -3.62 5.71 -0.11
CA ARG A 39 -3.56 6.91 -0.94
C ARG A 39 -2.32 6.88 -1.82
N ALA A 40 -2.42 7.46 -3.01
CA ALA A 40 -1.31 7.66 -3.92
C ALA A 40 -1.54 8.95 -4.71
N GLU A 41 -0.45 9.53 -5.21
CA GLU A 41 -0.51 10.66 -6.15
C GLU A 41 -0.97 10.20 -7.54
N GLU A 42 -0.47 9.04 -7.98
CA GLU A 42 -0.80 8.45 -9.28
C GLU A 42 -1.92 7.39 -9.18
N PRO A 43 -2.69 7.17 -10.26
CA PRO A 43 -3.63 6.06 -10.31
C PRO A 43 -2.94 4.70 -10.22
N LEU A 44 -3.49 3.79 -9.41
CA LEU A 44 -2.99 2.44 -9.22
C LEU A 44 -4.14 1.43 -9.32
N ALA A 45 -3.95 0.41 -10.17
CA ALA A 45 -4.96 -0.61 -10.41
C ALA A 45 -5.10 -1.58 -9.22
N ALA A 46 -6.25 -2.24 -9.11
CA ALA A 46 -6.39 -3.38 -8.23
C ALA A 46 -5.42 -4.50 -8.64
N GLY A 47 -4.88 -5.21 -7.66
CA GLY A 47 -3.85 -6.23 -7.84
C GLY A 47 -2.42 -5.67 -7.96
N ALA A 48 -2.23 -4.35 -8.06
CA ALA A 48 -0.89 -3.77 -8.10
C ALA A 48 -0.15 -4.00 -6.78
N THR A 49 1.12 -4.39 -6.89
CA THR A 49 2.05 -4.39 -5.75
C THR A 49 2.50 -2.97 -5.47
N VAL A 50 2.45 -2.57 -4.21
CA VAL A 50 2.76 -1.21 -3.77
C VAL A 50 3.69 -1.23 -2.56
N LEU A 51 4.44 -0.16 -2.37
CA LEU A 51 5.31 0.07 -1.21
C LEU A 51 4.65 1.10 -0.29
N VAL A 52 4.55 0.78 1.00
CA VAL A 52 4.10 1.74 2.02
C VAL A 52 5.23 2.71 2.36
N VAL A 53 5.00 4.01 2.12
CA VAL A 53 6.00 5.07 2.34
C VAL A 53 5.68 5.98 3.53
N ALA A 54 4.42 6.00 3.97
CA ALA A 54 4.01 6.73 5.18
C ALA A 54 2.78 6.11 5.84
N VAL A 55 2.65 6.33 7.15
CA VAL A 55 1.50 5.93 7.99
C VAL A 55 0.87 7.16 8.62
N HIS A 56 -0.45 7.17 8.63
CA HIS A 56 -1.28 8.22 9.23
C HIS A 56 -2.25 7.60 10.24
N PRO A 57 -2.80 8.40 11.18
CA PRO A 57 -3.87 7.95 12.07
C PRO A 57 -5.05 7.34 11.29
N GLY A 58 -5.72 6.36 11.89
CA GLY A 58 -6.91 5.74 11.29
C GLY A 58 -6.63 4.66 10.24
N ARG A 59 -5.45 4.01 10.30
CA ARG A 59 -5.04 2.95 9.35
C ARG A 59 -4.98 3.43 7.90
N VAL A 60 -4.53 4.67 7.70
CA VAL A 60 -4.31 5.25 6.38
C VAL A 60 -2.81 5.18 6.06
N VAL A 61 -2.49 4.74 4.86
CA VAL A 61 -1.12 4.67 4.35
C VAL A 61 -0.99 5.43 3.04
N ASP A 62 0.15 6.08 2.85
CA ASP A 62 0.55 6.54 1.52
C ASP A 62 1.40 5.44 0.88
N VAL A 63 1.10 5.16 -0.38
CA VAL A 63 1.74 4.11 -1.16
C VAL A 63 2.21 4.62 -2.52
N VAL A 64 3.24 3.97 -3.03
CA VAL A 64 3.73 4.14 -4.41
C VAL A 64 3.77 2.79 -5.10
N ALA A 65 3.73 2.76 -6.43
CA ALA A 65 3.92 1.52 -7.18
C ALA A 65 5.26 0.88 -6.82
N TRP A 66 5.25 -0.41 -6.50
CA TRP A 66 6.48 -1.18 -6.31
C TRP A 66 6.87 -1.81 -7.64
N ILE A 67 8.09 -1.52 -8.09
CA ILE A 67 8.68 -2.12 -9.29
C ILE A 67 9.75 -3.09 -8.80
N PRO A 68 9.55 -4.41 -8.88
CA PRO A 68 10.55 -5.38 -8.48
C PRO A 68 11.80 -5.24 -9.36
N LEU A 69 12.97 -5.43 -8.76
CA LEU A 69 14.22 -5.43 -9.50
C LEU A 69 14.31 -6.69 -10.37
N PRO A 70 14.96 -6.64 -11.55
CA PRO A 70 15.22 -7.83 -12.33
C PRO A 70 15.98 -8.88 -11.50
N GLY A 71 15.41 -10.08 -11.37
CA GLY A 71 16.00 -11.19 -10.62
C GLY A 71 15.37 -11.48 -9.25
N ASP A 72 14.41 -10.65 -8.80
CA ASP A 72 13.62 -10.91 -7.60
C ASP A 72 12.56 -12.01 -7.91
N ARG A 73 12.88 -13.27 -7.61
CA ARG A 73 11.96 -14.43 -7.62
C ARG A 73 12.33 -15.43 -6.53
#